data_AF-A0A2P1QTF8-F1
#
_entry.id   AF-A0A2P1QTF8-F1
#
_cell.length_a   1.000
_cell.length_b   1.000
_cell.length_c   1.000
_cell.angle_alpha   90.00
_cell.angle_beta   90.00
_cell.angle_gamma   90.00
#
_symmetry.space_group_name_H-M   'P 1'
#
loop_
_entity.id
_entity.type
_entity.pdbx_description
1 polymer ?
#
loop_
_entity_poly.entity_id
_entity_poly.type
_entity_poly.pdbx_seq_one_letter_code
_entity_poly.pdbx_strand_id
1 'polypeptide(L)'
;MLPVLFRGYSAVSEWPLQRGWFISVNVSLVVLFCIYASNRADFYNISEKRKDMINVFFNKYSIVSLVFGLLLYSTGNRGYLTLSIISMILVLQRVLKGFKLVPSIIVISALAILNAIWGQIRAQNIVTFFKIIQNFFMESGYVGMTLISHLIENKFNLIEFPISLLSNIIGIVPSILFPEKFKYIQAVTEMGKPISVFQGTTHNYVELMANFGLFGAMIFMFFLSLSLNFLKRNESLSGVYIAVCSFLPFFFFRDLPNTLIKYIFEFTIILSVLLYYSNFVILKIKNRMVFDREKV
;
A
#
# COMPACT_ATOMS: atom_id res chain seq x y z
N MET A 1 21.37 13.92 -7.35
CA MET A 1 20.24 13.02 -7.01
C MET A 1 20.66 11.74 -6.28
N LEU A 2 21.87 11.18 -6.49
CA LEU A 2 22.39 10.04 -5.71
C LEU A 2 22.85 10.27 -4.24
N PRO A 3 23.18 11.49 -3.75
CA PRO A 3 23.88 11.60 -2.46
C PRO A 3 23.02 11.31 -1.22
N VAL A 4 21.69 11.08 -1.35
CA VAL A 4 20.79 10.75 -0.24
C VAL A 4 20.59 9.23 -0.06
N LEU A 5 20.90 8.45 -1.10
CA LEU A 5 20.83 6.99 -1.06
C LEU A 5 21.89 6.48 -0.07
N PHE A 6 21.51 5.57 0.83
CA PHE A 6 22.41 4.93 1.81
C PHE A 6 23.01 5.80 2.93
N ARG A 7 22.59 7.06 3.12
CA ARG A 7 23.02 7.90 4.27
C ARG A 7 22.30 7.54 5.60
N GLY A 8 22.52 8.26 6.69
CA GLY A 8 21.73 8.10 7.93
C GLY A 8 20.30 8.68 7.81
N TYR A 9 19.38 8.38 8.74
CA TYR A 9 18.02 8.97 8.73
C TYR A 9 18.00 10.51 8.78
N SER A 10 19.11 11.14 9.16
CA SER A 10 19.32 12.59 9.18
C SER A 10 19.29 13.26 7.81
N ALA A 11 19.61 12.54 6.73
CA ALA A 11 19.63 13.09 5.36
C ALA A 11 18.26 13.05 4.65
N VAL A 12 17.20 12.58 5.33
CA VAL A 12 15.87 12.40 4.73
C VAL A 12 15.17 13.73 4.43
N SER A 13 15.54 14.81 5.13
CA SER A 13 15.04 16.18 4.91
C SER A 13 15.50 16.80 3.58
N GLU A 14 16.53 16.24 2.93
CA GLU A 14 17.02 16.69 1.62
C GLU A 14 16.21 16.11 0.44
N TRP A 15 15.27 15.20 0.71
CA TRP A 15 14.49 14.49 -0.30
C TRP A 15 12.94 14.49 -0.17
N PRO A 16 12.28 15.52 0.40
CA PRO A 16 10.84 15.46 0.69
C PRO A 16 9.97 15.55 -0.59
N LEU A 17 10.27 16.47 -1.51
CA LEU A 17 9.46 16.72 -2.71
C LEU A 17 9.50 15.56 -3.71
N GLN A 18 10.69 14.98 -3.87
CA GLN A 18 10.92 13.85 -4.76
C GLN A 18 10.58 12.50 -4.11
N ARG A 19 10.19 12.40 -2.83
CA ARG A 19 9.84 11.10 -2.26
C ARG A 19 8.43 10.65 -2.68
N GLY A 20 7.50 11.60 -2.83
CA GLY A 20 6.10 11.32 -3.14
C GLY A 20 5.88 10.63 -4.49
N TRP A 21 6.56 11.06 -5.55
CA TRP A 21 6.42 10.44 -6.88
C TRP A 21 7.01 9.02 -6.93
N PHE A 22 8.18 8.76 -6.32
CA PHE A 22 8.73 7.40 -6.24
C PHE A 22 7.78 6.43 -5.53
N ILE A 23 7.17 6.88 -4.42
CA ILE A 23 6.16 6.10 -3.69
C ILE A 23 4.95 5.82 -4.57
N SER A 24 4.40 6.87 -5.20
CA SER A 24 3.21 6.77 -6.06
C SER A 24 3.43 5.83 -7.24
N VAL A 25 4.59 5.93 -7.89
CA VAL A 25 4.99 5.05 -9.00
C VAL A 25 5.15 3.61 -8.51
N ASN A 26 5.80 3.40 -7.36
CA ASN A 26 5.96 2.05 -6.81
C ASN A 26 4.61 1.39 -6.51
N VAL A 27 3.73 2.08 -5.78
CA VAL A 27 2.39 1.56 -5.44
C VAL A 27 1.57 1.28 -6.71
N SER A 28 1.59 2.20 -7.68
CA SER A 28 0.90 1.99 -8.97
C SER A 28 1.44 0.76 -9.73
N LEU A 29 2.77 0.54 -9.71
CA LEU A 29 3.38 -0.63 -10.34
C LEU A 29 3.03 -1.93 -9.63
N VAL A 30 2.92 -1.92 -8.30
CA VAL A 30 2.41 -3.06 -7.52
C VAL A 30 0.99 -3.41 -7.96
N VAL A 31 0.10 -2.41 -8.05
CA VAL A 31 -1.29 -2.60 -8.52
C VAL A 31 -1.31 -3.18 -9.94
N LEU A 32 -0.56 -2.58 -10.86
CA LEU A 32 -0.46 -3.04 -12.24
C LEU A 32 0.08 -4.47 -12.34
N PHE A 33 1.05 -4.83 -11.50
CA PHE A 33 1.56 -6.18 -11.38
C PHE A 33 0.45 -7.15 -10.92
N CYS A 34 -0.28 -6.81 -9.85
CA CYS A 34 -1.37 -7.64 -9.34
C CYS A 34 -2.46 -7.87 -10.39
N ILE A 35 -2.89 -6.82 -11.08
CA ILE A 35 -3.90 -6.89 -12.15
C ILE A 35 -3.40 -7.76 -13.31
N TYR A 36 -2.19 -7.48 -13.81
CA TYR A 36 -1.63 -8.22 -14.94
C TYR A 36 -1.46 -9.70 -14.63
N ALA A 37 -0.85 -10.02 -13.48
CA ALA A 37 -0.53 -11.39 -13.12
C ALA A 37 -1.79 -12.20 -12.84
N SER A 38 -2.80 -11.57 -12.24
CA SER A 38 -4.13 -12.15 -12.01
C SER A 38 -4.84 -12.48 -13.31
N ASN A 39 -4.94 -11.52 -14.24
CA ASN A 39 -5.59 -11.75 -15.52
C ASN A 39 -4.88 -12.87 -16.29
N ARG A 40 -3.54 -12.90 -16.30
CA ARG A 40 -2.77 -13.99 -16.94
C ARG A 40 -3.05 -15.34 -16.30
N ALA A 41 -3.19 -15.40 -14.98
CA ALA A 41 -3.52 -16.62 -14.24
C ALA A 41 -4.92 -17.16 -14.59
N ASP A 42 -5.87 -16.27 -14.90
CA ASP A 42 -7.23 -16.66 -15.29
C ASP A 42 -7.27 -17.17 -16.75
N PHE A 43 -6.51 -16.55 -17.65
CA PHE A 43 -6.46 -16.95 -19.07
C PHE A 43 -5.65 -18.23 -19.35
N TYR A 44 -4.67 -18.55 -18.51
CA TYR A 44 -3.79 -19.69 -18.73
C TYR A 44 -3.77 -20.56 -17.47
N ASN A 45 -3.99 -21.87 -17.62
CA ASN A 45 -3.85 -22.84 -16.52
C ASN A 45 -2.33 -23.03 -16.19
N ILE A 46 -1.72 -21.98 -15.64
CA ILE A 46 -0.26 -21.80 -15.46
C ILE A 46 0.30 -22.73 -14.37
N SER A 47 -0.54 -23.34 -13.55
CA SER A 47 -0.11 -24.23 -12.46
C SER A 47 0.75 -25.40 -12.92
N GLU A 48 0.62 -25.82 -14.19
CA GLU A 48 1.34 -26.98 -14.74
C GLU A 48 2.70 -26.64 -15.40
N LYS A 49 2.96 -25.37 -15.75
CA LYS A 49 4.17 -24.97 -16.50
C LYS A 49 5.03 -23.97 -15.73
N ARG A 50 6.10 -24.47 -15.10
CA ARG A 50 7.06 -23.68 -14.29
C ARG A 50 7.66 -22.47 -15.02
N LYS A 51 7.88 -22.55 -16.33
CA LYS A 51 8.38 -21.43 -17.16
C LYS A 51 7.35 -20.29 -17.28
N ASP A 52 6.08 -20.63 -17.43
CA ASP A 52 5.01 -19.63 -17.55
C ASP A 52 4.77 -18.92 -16.21
N MET A 53 4.94 -19.63 -15.10
CA MET A 53 4.91 -19.04 -13.76
C MET A 53 6.01 -17.99 -13.59
N ILE A 54 7.26 -18.29 -13.97
CA ILE A 54 8.38 -17.33 -13.91
C ILE A 54 8.06 -16.08 -14.73
N ASN A 55 7.51 -16.22 -15.94
CA ASN A 55 7.15 -15.08 -16.80
C ASN A 55 6.03 -14.21 -16.23
N VAL A 56 5.10 -14.80 -15.46
CA VAL A 56 4.03 -14.06 -14.77
C VAL A 56 4.61 -13.25 -13.59
N PHE A 57 5.56 -13.82 -12.84
CA PHE A 57 6.18 -13.15 -11.70
C PHE A 57 7.26 -12.14 -12.09
N PHE A 58 8.03 -12.38 -13.15
CA PHE A 58 9.10 -11.49 -13.64
C PHE A 58 8.63 -10.66 -14.84
N ASN A 59 7.47 -10.05 -14.70
CA ASN A 59 6.94 -9.05 -15.62
C ASN A 59 7.70 -7.71 -15.47
N LYS A 60 7.73 -6.89 -16.52
CA LYS A 60 8.13 -5.47 -16.45
C LYS A 60 7.55 -4.73 -15.23
N TYR A 61 6.28 -4.92 -14.85
CA TYR A 61 5.69 -4.20 -13.71
C TYR A 61 6.32 -4.63 -12.38
N SER A 62 6.53 -5.94 -12.15
CA SER A 62 7.15 -6.42 -10.92
C SER A 62 8.63 -6.08 -10.84
N ILE A 63 9.37 -6.22 -11.95
CA ILE A 63 10.79 -5.87 -12.00
C ILE A 63 10.97 -4.39 -11.69
N VAL A 64 10.22 -3.51 -12.36
CA VAL A 64 10.32 -2.06 -12.12
C VAL A 64 9.83 -1.71 -10.71
N SER A 65 8.77 -2.38 -10.21
CA SER A 65 8.34 -2.21 -8.81
C SER A 65 9.44 -2.58 -7.82
N LEU A 66 10.15 -3.69 -8.03
CA LEU A 66 11.27 -4.08 -7.16
C LEU A 66 12.43 -3.07 -7.23
N VAL A 67 12.75 -2.55 -8.42
CA VAL A 67 13.79 -1.52 -8.56
C VAL A 67 13.41 -0.25 -7.79
N PHE A 68 12.18 0.26 -7.97
CA PHE A 68 11.69 1.41 -7.20
C PHE A 68 11.62 1.10 -5.69
N GLY A 69 11.22 -0.12 -5.33
CA GLY A 69 11.18 -0.60 -3.96
C GLY A 69 12.57 -0.61 -3.31
N LEU A 70 13.59 -1.07 -4.03
CA LEU A 70 14.99 -1.06 -3.57
C LEU A 70 15.55 0.37 -3.45
N LEU A 71 15.21 1.26 -4.37
CA LEU A 71 15.56 2.69 -4.26
C LEU A 71 14.92 3.29 -3.01
N LEU A 72 13.62 3.05 -2.77
CA LEU A 72 12.93 3.49 -1.56
C LEU A 72 13.51 2.84 -0.29
N TYR A 73 13.86 1.56 -0.35
CA TYR A 73 14.52 0.83 0.73
C TYR A 73 15.84 1.50 1.11
N SER A 74 16.65 1.87 0.10
CA SER A 74 17.91 2.58 0.31
C SER A 74 17.72 3.94 0.99
N THR A 75 16.52 4.55 0.90
CA THR A 75 16.14 5.82 1.57
C THR A 75 15.54 5.65 2.97
N GLY A 76 15.44 4.42 3.46
CA GLY A 76 14.83 4.09 4.77
C GLY A 76 13.33 3.81 4.71
N ASN A 77 12.70 3.94 3.53
CA ASN A 77 11.30 3.60 3.29
C ASN A 77 11.09 2.10 3.06
N ARG A 78 11.45 1.30 4.05
CA ARG A 78 11.49 -0.17 3.99
C ARG A 78 10.16 -0.80 3.57
N GLY A 79 9.06 -0.19 3.97
CA GLY A 79 7.71 -0.71 3.74
C GLY A 79 7.34 -0.94 2.26
N TYR A 80 7.80 -0.12 1.31
CA TYR A 80 7.37 -0.27 -0.09
C TYR A 80 8.01 -1.48 -0.79
N LEU A 81 9.24 -1.85 -0.40
CA LEU A 81 9.83 -3.11 -0.83
C LEU A 81 9.07 -4.29 -0.21
N THR A 82 8.76 -4.21 1.08
CA THR A 82 7.95 -5.24 1.77
C THR A 82 6.59 -5.41 1.10
N LEU A 83 5.95 -4.32 0.71
CA LEU A 83 4.67 -4.30 0.00
C LEU A 83 4.75 -5.00 -1.36
N SER A 84 5.79 -4.69 -2.15
CA SER A 84 6.05 -5.38 -3.41
C SER A 84 6.16 -6.90 -3.20
N ILE A 85 6.86 -7.35 -2.17
CA ILE A 85 7.06 -8.79 -1.93
C ILE A 85 5.79 -9.45 -1.39
N ILE A 86 5.04 -8.81 -0.49
CA ILE A 86 3.72 -9.29 -0.02
C ILE A 86 2.79 -9.49 -1.21
N SER A 87 2.74 -8.52 -2.14
CA SER A 87 1.91 -8.62 -3.34
C SER A 87 2.29 -9.84 -4.20
N MET A 88 3.59 -10.13 -4.36
CA MET A 88 4.07 -11.30 -5.09
C MET A 88 3.67 -12.61 -4.39
N ILE A 89 3.78 -12.69 -3.07
CA ILE A 89 3.35 -13.86 -2.29
C ILE A 89 1.87 -14.12 -2.50
N LEU A 90 1.02 -13.09 -2.41
CA LEU A 90 -0.42 -13.24 -2.57
C LEU A 90 -0.82 -13.67 -3.99
N VAL A 91 -0.16 -13.12 -5.02
CA VAL A 91 -0.35 -13.56 -6.41
C VAL A 91 0.11 -15.02 -6.58
N LEU A 92 1.23 -15.42 -5.97
CA LEU A 92 1.74 -16.80 -6.02
C LEU A 92 0.77 -17.80 -5.40
N GLN A 93 0.21 -17.48 -4.24
CA GLN A 93 -0.77 -18.32 -3.57
C GLN A 93 -2.01 -18.53 -4.43
N ARG A 94 -2.44 -17.48 -5.15
CA ARG A 94 -3.54 -17.60 -6.10
C ARG A 94 -3.19 -18.48 -7.29
N VAL A 95 -2.06 -18.24 -7.97
CA VAL A 95 -1.63 -19.01 -9.14
C VAL A 95 -1.50 -20.50 -8.80
N LEU A 96 -0.99 -20.80 -7.60
CA LEU A 96 -0.84 -22.17 -7.10
C LEU A 96 -2.16 -22.78 -6.56
N LYS A 97 -3.27 -22.05 -6.58
CA LYS A 97 -4.58 -22.45 -6.03
C LYS A 97 -4.48 -23.03 -4.61
N GLY A 98 -3.58 -22.49 -3.78
CA GLY A 98 -3.30 -23.02 -2.46
C GLY A 98 -2.40 -22.13 -1.61
N PHE A 99 -2.70 -22.05 -0.32
CA PHE A 99 -1.91 -21.25 0.63
C PHE A 99 -0.79 -22.08 1.24
N LYS A 100 0.43 -21.94 0.71
CA LYS A 100 1.63 -22.53 1.32
C LYS A 100 2.08 -21.66 2.49
N LEU A 101 1.55 -21.95 3.68
CA LEU A 101 1.77 -21.18 4.90
C LEU A 101 3.25 -21.13 5.30
N VAL A 102 3.93 -22.28 5.32
CA VAL A 102 5.33 -22.38 5.77
C VAL A 102 6.29 -21.52 4.93
N PRO A 103 6.34 -21.64 3.58
CA PRO A 103 7.17 -20.75 2.77
C PRO A 103 6.82 -19.26 2.94
N SER A 104 5.53 -18.94 3.08
CA SER A 104 5.09 -17.55 3.25
C SER A 104 5.60 -16.96 4.57
N ILE A 105 5.53 -17.72 5.66
CA ILE A 105 6.07 -17.32 6.97
C ILE A 105 7.59 -17.14 6.90
N ILE A 106 8.31 -18.05 6.24
CA ILE A 106 9.77 -17.97 6.07
C ILE A 106 10.16 -16.69 5.32
N VAL A 107 9.46 -16.35 4.23
CA VAL A 107 9.78 -15.14 3.46
C VAL A 107 9.45 -13.88 4.27
N ILE A 108 8.32 -13.86 4.97
CA ILE A 108 7.92 -12.72 5.81
C ILE A 108 8.90 -12.53 6.98
N SER A 109 9.33 -13.60 7.64
CA SER A 109 10.29 -13.52 8.75
C SER A 109 11.67 -13.06 8.27
N ALA A 110 12.13 -13.57 7.13
CA ALA A 110 13.36 -13.11 6.49
C ALA A 110 13.29 -11.61 6.17
N LEU A 111 12.16 -11.13 5.64
CA LEU A 111 11.95 -9.70 5.39
C LEU A 111 11.93 -8.85 6.65
N ALA A 112 11.31 -9.33 7.72
CA ALA A 112 11.30 -8.64 9.00
C ALA A 112 12.73 -8.48 9.56
N ILE A 113 13.55 -9.54 9.47
CA ILE A 113 14.95 -9.50 9.89
C ILE A 113 15.76 -8.54 9.02
N LEU A 114 15.60 -8.59 7.70
CA LEU A 114 16.27 -7.66 6.77
C LEU A 114 15.89 -6.20 7.06
N ASN A 115 14.60 -5.94 7.27
CA ASN A 115 14.10 -4.62 7.64
C ASN A 115 14.72 -4.13 8.95
N ALA A 116 14.82 -4.99 9.96
CA ALA A 116 15.40 -4.65 11.25
C ALA A 116 16.90 -4.36 11.16
N ILE A 117 17.67 -5.20 10.45
CA ILE A 117 19.10 -4.98 10.18
C ILE A 117 19.29 -3.64 9.49
N TRP A 118 18.52 -3.38 8.43
CA TRP A 118 18.65 -2.15 7.66
C TRP A 118 18.25 -0.90 8.45
N GLY A 119 17.23 -1.01 9.30
CA GLY A 119 16.84 0.04 10.23
C GLY A 119 17.97 0.43 11.17
N GLN A 120 18.67 -0.57 11.74
CA GLN A 120 19.82 -0.33 12.62
C GLN A 120 21.00 0.31 11.88
N ILE A 121 21.34 -0.17 10.67
CA ILE A 121 22.40 0.41 9.84
C ILE A 121 22.11 1.89 9.55
N ARG A 122 20.89 2.23 9.16
CA ARG A 122 20.51 3.63 8.87
C ARG A 122 20.40 4.52 10.12
N ALA A 123 20.11 3.92 11.26
CA ALA A 123 20.18 4.60 12.55
C ALA A 123 21.63 4.80 13.05
N GLN A 124 22.64 4.36 12.28
CA GLN A 124 24.06 4.37 12.66
C GLN A 124 24.34 3.60 13.95
N ASN A 125 23.49 2.61 14.24
CA ASN A 125 23.64 1.73 15.38
C ASN A 125 24.46 0.50 14.98
N ILE A 126 25.32 0.02 15.88
CA ILE A 126 25.97 -1.29 15.74
C ILE A 126 24.87 -2.35 15.64
N VAL A 127 24.91 -3.18 14.60
CA VAL A 127 23.95 -4.26 14.38
C VAL A 127 24.30 -5.42 15.30
N THR A 128 23.47 -5.63 16.33
CA THR A 128 23.59 -6.78 17.23
C THR A 128 22.29 -7.57 17.24
N PHE A 129 22.36 -8.86 17.55
CA PHE A 129 21.17 -9.73 17.65
C PHE A 129 20.10 -9.14 18.58
N PHE A 130 20.52 -8.61 19.74
CA PHE A 130 19.63 -7.96 20.69
C PHE A 130 18.90 -6.75 20.08
N LYS A 131 19.62 -5.89 19.34
CA LYS A 131 19.03 -4.71 18.68
C LYS A 131 18.08 -5.07 17.53
N ILE A 132 18.33 -6.20 16.85
CA ILE A 132 17.41 -6.72 15.82
C ILE A 132 16.11 -7.15 16.48
N ILE A 133 16.18 -7.95 17.54
CA ILE A 133 15.00 -8.38 18.32
C ILE A 133 14.26 -7.17 18.89
N GLN A 134 14.99 -6.24 19.50
CA GLN A 134 14.43 -5.02 20.06
C GLN A 134 13.68 -4.24 18.97
N ASN A 135 14.27 -4.05 17.78
CA ASN A 135 13.60 -3.30 16.72
C ASN A 135 12.30 -3.96 16.25
N PHE A 136 12.28 -5.30 16.18
CA PHE A 136 11.08 -6.05 15.81
C PHE A 136 9.92 -5.81 16.79
N PHE A 137 10.19 -5.90 18.08
CA PHE A 137 9.17 -5.65 19.11
C PHE A 137 8.81 -4.17 19.24
N MET A 138 9.79 -3.28 19.13
CA MET A 138 9.57 -1.85 19.31
C MET A 138 8.72 -1.27 18.18
N GLU A 139 8.95 -1.62 16.91
CA GLU A 139 8.11 -1.14 15.80
C GLU A 139 6.63 -1.52 16.00
N SER A 140 6.35 -2.76 16.41
CA SER A 140 4.98 -3.20 16.71
C SER A 140 4.43 -2.55 17.99
N GLY A 141 5.29 -2.42 19.01
CA GLY A 141 4.95 -1.84 20.30
C GLY A 141 4.59 -0.36 20.20
N TYR A 142 5.33 0.44 19.41
CA TYR A 142 5.04 1.85 19.21
C TYR A 142 3.66 2.08 18.58
N VAL A 143 3.28 1.26 17.60
CA VAL A 143 1.92 1.31 17.04
C VAL A 143 0.89 0.97 18.12
N GLY A 144 1.14 -0.07 18.93
CA GLY A 144 0.28 -0.45 20.06
C GLY A 144 0.16 0.62 21.16
N MET A 145 1.20 1.41 21.42
CA MET A 145 1.17 2.48 22.43
C MET A 145 0.14 3.58 22.11
N THR A 146 -0.10 3.86 20.82
CA THR A 146 -1.16 4.79 20.42
C THR A 146 -2.54 4.27 20.81
N LEU A 147 -2.79 2.96 20.68
CA LEU A 147 -4.02 2.32 21.12
C LEU A 147 -4.15 2.37 22.64
N ILE A 148 -3.09 1.98 23.37
CA ILE A 148 -3.12 1.94 24.83
C ILE A 148 -3.39 3.34 25.42
N SER A 149 -2.67 4.35 24.94
CA SER A 149 -2.89 5.74 25.39
C SER A 149 -4.32 6.22 25.16
N HIS A 150 -4.89 5.94 23.98
CA HIS A 150 -6.28 6.29 23.66
C HIS A 150 -7.30 5.57 24.56
N LEU A 151 -7.07 4.29 24.85
CA LEU A 151 -7.92 3.52 25.77
C LEU A 151 -7.83 4.02 27.22
N ILE A 152 -6.66 4.48 27.66
CA ILE A 152 -6.48 5.07 29.00
C ILE A 152 -7.27 6.38 29.12
N GLU A 153 -7.27 7.22 28.08
CA GLU A 153 -8.05 8.46 28.07
C GLU A 153 -9.56 8.20 28.12
N ASN A 154 -10.02 7.04 27.60
CA ASN A 154 -11.40 6.55 27.61
C ASN A 154 -12.45 7.59 27.14
N LYS A 155 -12.04 8.50 26.25
CA LYS A 155 -12.90 9.50 25.64
C LYS A 155 -13.14 9.11 24.19
N PHE A 156 -14.33 8.59 23.92
CA PHE A 156 -14.75 8.31 22.56
C PHE A 156 -16.19 8.77 22.33
N ASN A 157 -16.43 9.24 21.11
CA ASN A 157 -17.76 9.59 20.64
C ASN A 157 -18.40 8.37 19.97
N LEU A 158 -19.73 8.27 20.08
CA LEU A 158 -20.48 7.18 19.46
C LEU A 158 -20.48 7.29 17.93
N ILE A 159 -20.59 8.51 17.42
CA ILE A 159 -20.59 8.84 15.99
C ILE A 159 -19.74 10.11 15.82
N GLU A 160 -18.89 10.10 14.80
CA GLU A 160 -18.13 11.27 14.38
C GLU A 160 -18.18 11.41 12.86
N PHE A 161 -18.00 12.65 12.39
CA PHE A 161 -17.91 12.91 10.95
C PHE A 161 -16.45 12.89 10.50
N PRO A 162 -16.10 12.19 9.41
CA PRO A 162 -14.71 11.91 9.02
C PRO A 162 -14.07 13.09 8.28
N ILE A 163 -14.04 14.27 8.91
CA ILE A 163 -13.50 15.50 8.29
C ILE A 163 -12.04 15.31 7.89
N SER A 164 -11.23 14.71 8.78
CA SER A 164 -9.80 14.49 8.53
C SER A 164 -9.60 13.57 7.32
N LEU A 165 -10.32 12.45 7.27
CA LEU A 165 -10.26 11.51 6.16
C LEU A 165 -10.77 12.11 4.83
N LEU A 166 -11.85 12.88 4.86
CA LEU A 166 -12.39 13.56 3.67
C LEU A 166 -11.44 14.65 3.17
N SER A 167 -10.78 15.38 4.07
CA SER A 167 -9.78 16.40 3.69
C SER A 167 -8.60 15.79 2.92
N ASN A 168 -8.22 14.55 3.23
CA ASN A 168 -7.16 13.82 2.52
C ASN A 168 -7.50 13.50 1.06
N ILE A 169 -8.78 13.54 0.65
CA ILE A 169 -9.19 13.40 -0.76
C ILE A 169 -8.63 14.54 -1.60
N ILE A 170 -8.50 15.75 -1.03
CA ILE A 170 -7.85 16.90 -1.69
C ILE A 170 -6.42 16.54 -2.11
N GLY A 171 -5.77 15.64 -1.35
CA GLY A 171 -4.43 15.14 -1.65
C GLY A 171 -4.31 14.45 -3.01
N ILE A 172 -5.40 13.93 -3.59
CA ILE A 172 -5.44 13.31 -4.93
C ILE A 172 -5.14 14.33 -6.02
N VAL A 173 -5.57 15.59 -5.85
CA VAL A 173 -5.35 16.64 -6.85
C VAL A 173 -3.85 16.88 -7.04
N PRO A 174 -3.31 16.81 -8.28
CA PRO A 174 -1.89 17.08 -8.53
C PRO A 174 -1.48 18.45 -8.01
N SER A 175 -0.33 18.53 -7.31
CA SER A 175 0.15 19.80 -6.73
C SER A 175 0.47 20.87 -7.79
N ILE A 176 0.65 20.47 -9.05
CA ILE A 176 0.83 21.40 -10.18
C ILE A 176 -0.45 22.20 -10.42
N LEU A 177 -1.62 21.57 -10.25
CA LEU A 177 -2.93 22.21 -10.40
C LEU A 177 -3.35 22.93 -9.13
N PHE A 178 -3.00 22.39 -7.96
CA PHE A 178 -3.32 23.00 -6.67
C PHE A 178 -2.11 23.01 -5.72
N PRO A 179 -1.24 24.04 -5.79
CA PRO A 179 0.00 24.10 -5.02
C PRO A 179 -0.21 24.15 -3.50
N GLU A 180 -1.26 24.83 -3.05
CA GLU A 180 -1.53 25.04 -1.62
C GLU A 180 -2.39 23.93 -0.98
N LYS A 181 -2.64 22.82 -1.68
CA LYS A 181 -3.57 21.78 -1.26
C LYS A 181 -3.32 21.22 0.15
N PHE A 182 -2.06 21.16 0.57
CA PHE A 182 -1.68 20.62 1.87
C PHE A 182 -2.16 21.48 3.04
N LYS A 183 -2.44 22.78 2.83
CA LYS A 183 -3.03 23.67 3.86
C LYS A 183 -4.47 23.28 4.20
N TYR A 184 -5.14 22.56 3.32
CA TYR A 184 -6.54 22.18 3.45
C TYR A 184 -6.72 20.74 3.96
N ILE A 185 -5.62 19.99 4.10
CA ILE A 185 -5.63 18.66 4.72
C ILE A 185 -5.52 18.88 6.22
N GLN A 186 -6.57 18.54 6.94
CA GLN A 186 -6.65 18.73 8.39
C GLN A 186 -6.27 17.43 9.10
N ALA A 187 -5.22 17.47 9.91
CA ALA A 187 -4.83 16.33 10.72
C ALA A 187 -5.80 16.13 11.89
N VAL A 188 -5.99 14.90 12.35
CA VAL A 188 -6.88 14.60 13.48
C VAL A 188 -6.47 15.35 14.76
N THR A 189 -5.16 15.52 14.96
CA THR A 189 -4.58 16.29 16.07
C THR A 189 -4.92 17.79 16.02
N GLU A 190 -5.10 18.35 14.82
CA GLU A 190 -5.45 19.77 14.63
C GLU A 190 -6.93 20.03 14.91
N MET A 191 -7.76 18.98 14.94
CA MET A 191 -9.20 19.06 15.27
C MET A 191 -9.48 19.05 16.78
N GLY A 192 -8.46 19.25 17.61
CA GLY A 192 -8.59 19.24 19.07
C GLY A 192 -8.78 17.86 19.69
N LYS A 193 -8.54 16.78 18.94
CA LYS A 193 -8.55 15.41 19.46
C LYS A 193 -7.12 15.02 19.86
N PRO A 194 -6.82 14.89 21.16
CA PRO A 194 -5.49 14.48 21.59
C PRO A 194 -5.25 13.03 21.17
N ILE A 195 -4.47 12.83 20.11
CA ILE A 195 -3.96 11.52 19.72
C ILE A 195 -2.47 11.55 19.95
N SER A 196 -1.99 10.67 20.82
CA SER A 196 -0.55 10.47 20.94
C SER A 196 -0.07 9.69 19.71
N VAL A 197 0.87 10.26 18.98
CA VAL A 197 1.46 9.65 17.78
C VAL A 197 2.86 9.18 18.12
N PHE A 198 3.13 7.88 17.97
CA PHE A 198 4.46 7.32 18.19
C PHE A 198 5.13 7.04 16.84
N GLN A 199 6.34 7.58 16.64
CA GLN A 199 7.11 7.46 15.40
C GLN A 199 6.36 7.88 14.11
N GLY A 200 5.42 8.82 14.23
CA GLY A 200 4.60 9.25 13.10
C GLY A 200 3.60 8.20 12.61
N THR A 201 3.26 7.22 13.44
CA THR A 201 2.29 6.16 13.13
C THR A 201 1.18 6.14 14.17
N THR A 202 -0.02 5.74 13.74
CA THR A 202 -1.20 5.58 14.57
C THR A 202 -1.83 4.21 14.35
N HIS A 203 -2.36 3.61 15.41
CA HIS A 203 -3.11 2.36 15.31
C HIS A 203 -4.45 2.63 14.63
N ASN A 204 -4.82 1.77 13.67
CA ASN A 204 -6.03 1.93 12.87
C ASN A 204 -7.31 2.13 13.71
N TYR A 205 -7.44 1.39 14.82
CA TYR A 205 -8.55 1.59 15.76
C TYR A 205 -8.71 3.06 16.17
N VAL A 206 -7.62 3.74 16.55
CA VAL A 206 -7.67 5.13 17.01
C VAL A 206 -8.09 6.06 15.86
N GLU A 207 -7.56 5.83 14.66
CA GLU A 207 -7.95 6.59 13.47
C GLU A 207 -9.42 6.39 13.07
N LEU A 208 -9.93 5.15 13.13
CA LEU A 208 -11.33 4.86 12.85
C LEU A 208 -12.25 5.50 13.90
N MET A 209 -11.90 5.38 15.18
CA MET A 209 -12.65 6.00 16.26
C MET A 209 -12.68 7.52 16.12
N ALA A 210 -11.55 8.14 15.75
CA ALA A 210 -11.44 9.59 15.62
C ALA A 210 -12.02 10.17 14.32
N ASN A 211 -12.35 9.32 13.33
CA ASN A 211 -13.01 9.75 12.09
C ASN A 211 -14.50 9.39 12.07
N PHE A 212 -14.91 8.27 12.68
CA PHE A 212 -16.26 7.75 12.56
C PHE A 212 -16.98 7.52 13.89
N GLY A 213 -16.28 7.58 15.03
CA GLY A 213 -16.80 7.14 16.33
C GLY A 213 -16.98 5.62 16.40
N LEU A 214 -17.47 5.12 17.54
CA LEU A 214 -17.62 3.68 17.78
C LEU A 214 -18.52 2.98 16.77
N PHE A 215 -19.75 3.47 16.59
CA PHE A 215 -20.71 2.84 15.68
C PHE A 215 -20.30 3.04 14.22
N GLY A 216 -19.79 4.23 13.87
CA GLY A 216 -19.32 4.48 12.52
C GLY A 216 -18.12 3.61 12.15
N ALA A 217 -17.20 3.34 13.08
CA ALA A 217 -16.08 2.41 12.86
C ALA A 217 -16.57 0.97 12.62
N MET A 218 -17.57 0.50 13.38
CA MET A 218 -18.17 -0.82 13.16
C MET A 218 -18.84 -0.93 11.78
N ILE A 219 -19.62 0.08 11.41
CA ILE A 219 -20.27 0.17 10.09
C ILE A 219 -19.22 0.18 8.98
N PHE A 220 -18.16 0.98 9.14
CA PHE A 220 -17.06 1.04 8.19
C PHE A 220 -16.40 -0.34 7.99
N MET A 221 -16.07 -1.04 9.08
CA MET A 221 -15.44 -2.37 9.00
C MET A 221 -16.36 -3.42 8.38
N PHE A 222 -17.67 -3.32 8.63
CA PHE A 222 -18.67 -4.16 7.96
C PHE A 222 -18.68 -3.93 6.45
N PHE A 223 -18.72 -2.69 5.99
CA PHE A 223 -18.69 -2.36 4.56
C PHE A 223 -17.35 -2.68 3.90
N LEU A 224 -16.24 -2.53 4.62
CA LEU A 224 -14.92 -2.96 4.15
C LEU A 224 -14.91 -4.47 3.87
N SER A 225 -15.44 -5.28 4.79
CA SER A 225 -15.58 -6.73 4.63
C SER A 225 -16.48 -7.09 3.43
N LEU A 226 -17.64 -6.44 3.30
CA LEU A 226 -18.54 -6.65 2.16
C LEU A 226 -17.85 -6.30 0.83
N SER A 227 -17.13 -5.19 0.78
CA SER A 227 -16.40 -4.74 -0.41
C SER A 227 -15.30 -5.73 -0.79
N LEU A 228 -14.52 -6.22 0.17
CA LEU A 228 -13.50 -7.25 -0.07
C LEU A 228 -14.11 -8.56 -0.57
N ASN A 229 -15.25 -8.98 -0.01
CA ASN A 229 -15.96 -10.18 -0.45
C ASN A 229 -16.51 -10.01 -1.89
N PHE A 230 -17.02 -8.83 -2.23
CA PHE A 230 -17.43 -8.51 -3.60
C PHE A 230 -16.26 -8.60 -4.58
N LEU A 231 -15.12 -7.99 -4.25
CA LEU A 231 -13.91 -8.07 -5.09
C LEU A 231 -13.38 -9.50 -5.23
N LYS A 232 -13.44 -10.30 -4.16
CA LYS A 232 -13.01 -11.70 -4.14
C LYS A 232 -13.87 -12.59 -5.05
N ARG A 233 -15.18 -12.38 -5.07
CA ARG A 233 -16.13 -13.21 -5.84
C ARG A 233 -16.05 -12.97 -7.34
N ASN A 234 -15.66 -11.77 -7.75
CA ASN A 234 -15.57 -11.40 -9.16
C ASN A 234 -14.17 -11.74 -9.70
N GLU A 235 -14.06 -12.79 -10.51
CA GLU A 235 -12.78 -13.22 -11.10
C GLU A 235 -12.08 -12.10 -11.88
N SER A 236 -12.83 -11.23 -12.57
CA SER A 236 -12.24 -10.08 -13.28
C SER A 236 -11.61 -9.01 -12.37
N LEU A 237 -12.02 -8.93 -11.10
CA LEU A 237 -11.56 -7.94 -10.10
C LEU A 237 -10.58 -8.53 -9.09
N SER A 238 -10.28 -9.79 -9.24
CA SER A 238 -9.41 -10.56 -8.39
C SER A 238 -7.98 -9.98 -8.25
N GLY A 239 -7.45 -9.33 -9.29
CA GLY A 239 -6.18 -8.59 -9.20
C GLY A 239 -6.26 -7.34 -8.35
N VAL A 240 -7.40 -6.64 -8.40
CA VAL A 240 -7.74 -5.50 -7.53
C VAL A 240 -7.85 -5.99 -6.09
N TYR A 241 -8.54 -7.12 -5.86
CA TYR A 241 -8.64 -7.75 -4.55
C TYR A 241 -7.25 -8.05 -3.95
N ILE A 242 -6.35 -8.68 -4.71
CA ILE A 242 -5.00 -9.00 -4.23
C ILE A 242 -4.20 -7.73 -3.91
N ALA A 243 -4.31 -6.71 -4.75
CA ALA A 243 -3.65 -5.43 -4.50
C ALA A 243 -4.14 -4.81 -3.18
N VAL A 244 -5.46 -4.71 -2.96
CA VAL A 244 -6.03 -4.21 -1.70
C VAL A 244 -5.57 -5.04 -0.51
N CYS A 245 -5.59 -6.37 -0.61
CA CYS A 245 -5.09 -7.25 0.44
C CYS A 245 -3.61 -7.02 0.76
N SER A 246 -2.78 -6.67 -0.23
CA SER A 246 -1.37 -6.36 0.01
C SER A 246 -1.17 -5.07 0.81
N PHE A 247 -2.10 -4.11 0.71
CA PHE A 247 -2.06 -2.85 1.47
C PHE A 247 -2.64 -2.96 2.89
N LEU A 248 -3.43 -4.00 3.20
CA LEU A 248 -4.07 -4.15 4.52
C LEU A 248 -3.12 -4.09 5.72
N PRO A 249 -1.88 -4.65 5.69
CA PRO A 249 -0.96 -4.49 6.82
C PRO A 249 -0.63 -3.02 7.11
N PHE A 250 -0.52 -2.18 6.07
CA PHE A 250 -0.27 -0.74 6.22
C PHE A 250 -1.53 0.00 6.70
N PHE A 251 -2.70 -0.46 6.24
CA PHE A 251 -4.00 0.05 6.67
C PHE A 251 -4.20 -0.17 8.18
N PHE A 252 -3.83 -1.34 8.72
CA PHE A 252 -4.03 -1.66 10.14
C PHE A 252 -2.95 -1.07 11.06
N PHE A 253 -1.69 -1.04 10.63
CA PHE A 253 -0.57 -0.85 11.54
C PHE A 253 0.32 0.36 11.22
N ARG A 254 -0.10 1.27 10.34
CA ARG A 254 0.75 2.40 9.97
C ARG A 254 0.02 3.71 9.79
N ASP A 255 -0.85 3.78 8.79
CA ASP A 255 -1.43 5.05 8.34
C ASP A 255 -2.72 4.79 7.54
N LEU A 256 -3.85 4.94 8.22
CA LEU A 256 -5.17 4.72 7.62
C LEU A 256 -5.49 5.74 6.53
N PRO A 257 -5.38 7.08 6.74
CA PRO A 257 -5.76 8.05 5.72
C PRO A 257 -4.98 7.87 4.42
N ASN A 258 -3.66 7.72 4.49
CA ASN A 258 -2.86 7.52 3.27
C ASN A 258 -3.15 6.16 2.63
N THR A 259 -3.26 5.08 3.41
CA THR A 259 -3.52 3.76 2.81
C THR A 259 -4.89 3.69 2.15
N LEU A 260 -5.93 4.24 2.78
CA LEU A 260 -7.29 4.20 2.26
C LEU A 260 -7.46 5.11 1.03
N ILE A 261 -7.04 6.38 1.13
CA ILE A 261 -7.26 7.36 0.06
C ILE A 261 -6.26 7.19 -1.07
N LYS A 262 -4.96 7.10 -0.76
CA LYS A 262 -3.93 6.99 -1.80
C LYS A 262 -3.81 5.59 -2.36
N TYR A 263 -3.63 4.58 -1.52
CA TYR A 263 -3.28 3.26 -2.05
C TYR A 263 -4.51 2.52 -2.56
N ILE A 264 -5.56 2.42 -1.76
CA ILE A 264 -6.79 1.70 -2.12
C ILE A 264 -7.62 2.52 -3.11
N PHE A 265 -8.00 3.75 -2.78
CA PHE A 265 -8.93 4.51 -3.62
C PHE A 265 -8.27 5.06 -4.89
N GLU A 266 -7.19 5.84 -4.80
CA GLU A 266 -6.52 6.44 -5.96
C GLU A 266 -5.75 5.40 -6.80
N PHE A 267 -4.74 4.75 -6.23
CA PHE A 267 -3.84 3.90 -7.01
C PHE A 267 -4.41 2.52 -7.35
N THR A 268 -5.47 2.07 -6.67
CA THR A 268 -6.10 0.78 -6.98
C THR A 268 -7.42 0.94 -7.71
N ILE A 269 -8.42 1.58 -7.09
CA ILE A 269 -9.78 1.66 -7.67
C ILE A 269 -9.80 2.61 -8.88
N ILE A 270 -9.42 3.88 -8.68
CA ILE A 270 -9.44 4.88 -9.76
C ILE A 270 -8.52 4.45 -10.91
N LEU A 271 -7.29 4.01 -10.59
CA LEU A 271 -6.36 3.52 -11.61
C LEU A 271 -6.95 2.35 -12.42
N SER A 272 -7.58 1.36 -11.77
CA SER A 272 -8.19 0.23 -12.47
C SER A 272 -9.32 0.66 -13.40
N VAL A 273 -10.15 1.61 -12.95
CA VAL A 273 -11.24 2.18 -13.75
C VAL A 273 -10.68 2.93 -14.98
N LEU A 274 -9.64 3.74 -14.78
CA LEU A 274 -8.96 4.46 -15.88
C LEU A 274 -8.33 3.50 -16.90
N LEU A 275 -7.70 2.42 -16.43
CA LEU A 275 -7.14 1.38 -17.31
C LEU A 275 -8.23 0.68 -18.13
N TYR A 276 -9.38 0.41 -17.52
CA TYR A 276 -10.51 -0.20 -18.22
C TYR A 276 -11.03 0.71 -19.33
N TYR A 277 -11.31 1.98 -19.03
CA TYR A 277 -11.83 2.94 -20.00
C TYR A 277 -10.81 3.26 -21.10
N SER A 278 -9.53 3.43 -20.76
CA SER A 278 -8.49 3.66 -21.77
C SER A 278 -8.37 2.48 -22.73
N ASN A 279 -8.42 1.23 -22.25
CA ASN A 279 -8.41 0.06 -23.10
C ASN A 279 -9.64 0.00 -24.03
N PHE A 280 -10.83 0.32 -23.51
CA PHE A 280 -12.06 0.39 -24.32
C PHE A 280 -11.95 1.43 -25.44
N VAL A 281 -11.42 2.62 -25.14
CA VAL A 281 -11.19 3.67 -26.14
C VAL A 281 -10.19 3.21 -27.20
N ILE A 282 -9.08 2.60 -26.80
CA ILE A 282 -8.05 2.09 -27.72
C ILE A 282 -8.65 1.02 -28.66
N LEU A 283 -9.43 0.08 -28.13
CA LEU A 283 -10.09 -0.95 -28.94
C LEU A 283 -11.09 -0.34 -29.93
N LYS A 284 -11.87 0.65 -29.51
CA LYS A 284 -12.81 1.36 -30.39
C LYS A 284 -12.09 2.09 -31.53
N ILE A 285 -10.96 2.74 -31.24
CA ILE A 285 -10.13 3.41 -32.25
C ILE A 285 -9.52 2.38 -33.21
N LYS A 286 -8.97 1.28 -32.69
CA LYS A 286 -8.39 0.21 -33.51
C LYS A 286 -9.42 -0.40 -34.46
N ASN A 287 -10.62 -0.71 -33.97
CA ASN A 287 -11.68 -1.31 -34.80
C ASN A 287 -12.15 -0.36 -35.90
N ARG A 288 -12.21 0.96 -35.64
CA ARG A 288 -12.49 1.95 -36.69
C ARG A 288 -11.40 1.98 -37.76
N MET A 289 -10.13 2.00 -37.37
CA MET A 289 -9.01 2.02 -38.33
C MET A 289 -8.93 0.75 -39.19
N VAL A 290 -9.30 -0.42 -38.65
CA VAL A 290 -9.35 -1.66 -39.44
C VAL A 290 -10.51 -1.62 -40.44
N PHE A 291 -11.68 -1.13 -40.03
CA PHE A 291 -12.86 -1.00 -40.89
C PHE A 291 -12.64 -0.01 -42.05
N ASP A 292 -11.85 1.05 -41.84
CA ASP A 292 -11.49 2.00 -42.89
C ASP A 292 -10.44 1.43 -43.87
N ARG A 293 -9.65 0.43 -43.47
CA ARG A 293 -8.69 -0.26 -44.36
C ARG A 293 -9.33 -1.34 -45.24
N GLU A 294 -10.46 -1.91 -44.82
CA GLU A 294 -11.20 -2.91 -45.63
C GLU A 294 -12.12 -2.26 -46.68
N LYS A 295 -12.27 -0.93 -46.66
CA LYS A 295 -13.09 -0.15 -47.60
C LYS A 295 -12.30 0.50 -48.74
N VAL A 296 -10.98 0.32 -48.79
CA VAL A 296 -10.08 0.81 -49.85
C VAL A 296 -9.61 -0.39 -50.67
#